data_AF-A0A067NQK1-F1
#
_entry.id   AF-A0A067NQK1-F1
#
_cell.length_a   1.000
_cell.length_b   1.000
_cell.length_c   1.000
_cell.angle_alpha   90.00
_cell.angle_beta   90.00
_cell.angle_gamma   90.00
#
_symmetry.space_group_name_H-M   'P 1'
#
loop_
_entity.id
_entity.type
_entity.pdbx_description
1 polymer ?
#
loop_
_entity_poly.entity_id
_entity_poly.type
_entity_poly.pdbx_seq_one_letter_code
_entity_poly.pdbx_strand_id
1 'polypeptide(L)'
;RIFLRQHVSLTGHRAPSFAAAAEKLTLLTQDFDRFLEPKAWTGWTPTIEDKCCTMDANNRFYTLARSVPGAMDITFAKTTDSRGYLERAKDNDFIHTANNVVEYYQYDKGKNLWVEYLEVNPRTFVNGNIVEAHLSFLMVKLSTKRW
;
A
#
# COMPACT_ATOMS: atom_id res chain seq x y z
N ARG A 1 7.03 -16.08 -14.76
CA ARG A 1 5.81 -15.25 -14.58
C ARG A 1 6.21 -14.06 -13.70
N ILE A 2 6.07 -12.83 -14.19
CA ILE A 2 6.60 -11.64 -13.48
C ILE A 2 5.55 -11.19 -12.46
N PHE A 3 5.88 -11.33 -11.18
CA PHE A 3 5.10 -10.76 -10.08
C PHE A 3 5.89 -9.57 -9.54
N LEU A 4 5.52 -8.37 -9.98
CA LEU A 4 6.17 -7.13 -9.53
C LEU A 4 5.27 -6.39 -8.54
N ARG A 5 5.88 -5.88 -7.47
CA ARG A 5 5.21 -5.11 -6.42
C ARG A 5 6.01 -3.88 -6.06
N GLN A 6 5.29 -2.84 -5.66
CA GLN A 6 5.81 -1.73 -4.89
C GLN A 6 5.83 -2.15 -3.43
N HIS A 7 6.93 -1.88 -2.75
CA HIS A 7 7.13 -2.24 -1.36
C HIS A 7 7.81 -1.11 -0.61
N VAL A 8 7.26 -0.78 0.55
CA VAL A 8 7.86 0.15 1.51
C VAL A 8 7.92 -0.56 2.85
N SER A 9 9.07 -0.50 3.50
CA SER A 9 9.24 -0.91 4.89
C SER A 9 9.59 0.32 5.72
N LEU A 10 8.85 0.52 6.81
CA LEU A 10 9.08 1.61 7.76
C LEU A 10 9.63 1.03 9.05
N THR A 11 10.70 1.63 9.55
CA THR A 11 11.24 1.33 10.88
C THR A 11 11.09 2.54 11.79
N GLY A 12 10.68 2.31 13.03
CA GLY A 12 10.53 3.36 14.02
C GLY A 12 11.84 3.85 14.63
N HIS A 13 12.98 3.19 14.38
CA HIS A 13 14.26 3.48 15.04
C HIS A 13 14.14 3.70 16.56
N ARG A 14 13.34 2.86 17.24
CA ARG A 14 13.03 2.92 18.69
C ARG A 14 12.18 4.12 19.13
N ALA A 15 11.53 4.82 18.20
CA ALA A 15 10.55 5.85 18.54
C ALA A 15 9.36 5.23 19.32
N PRO A 16 9.02 5.75 20.52
CA PRO A 16 7.90 5.24 21.31
C PRO A 16 6.56 5.31 20.58
N SER A 17 6.35 6.35 19.76
CA SER A 17 5.14 6.53 18.96
C SER A 17 4.95 5.40 17.94
N PHE A 18 6.03 4.95 17.30
CA PHE A 18 5.99 3.84 16.36
C PHE A 18 5.68 2.51 17.06
N ALA A 19 6.32 2.27 18.21
CA ALA A 19 6.04 1.08 19.01
C ALA A 19 4.58 1.03 19.46
N ALA A 20 4.04 2.15 19.95
CA ALA A 20 2.64 2.25 20.34
C ALA A 20 1.67 2.04 19.15
N ALA A 21 2.04 2.51 17.95
CA ALA A 21 1.25 2.26 16.74
C ALA A 21 1.25 0.77 16.36
N ALA A 22 2.41 0.10 16.41
CA ALA A 22 2.52 -1.34 16.14
C ALA A 22 1.73 -2.18 17.15
N GLU A 23 1.72 -1.80 18.43
CA GLU A 23 0.90 -2.45 19.46
C GLU A 23 -0.59 -2.29 19.15
N LYS A 24 -1.05 -1.07 18.82
CA LYS A 24 -2.44 -0.82 18.44
C LYS A 24 -2.88 -1.62 17.21
N LEU A 25 -2.02 -1.77 16.21
CA LEU A 25 -2.29 -2.62 15.05
C LEU A 25 -2.42 -4.10 15.42
N THR A 26 -1.64 -4.56 16.39
CA THR A 26 -1.75 -5.92 16.92
C THR A 26 -3.11 -6.14 17.58
N LEU A 27 -3.56 -5.19 18.40
CA LEU A 27 -4.88 -5.23 19.04
C LEU A 27 -6.02 -5.21 18.00
N LEU A 28 -5.93 -4.33 17.01
CA LEU A 28 -6.90 -4.25 15.93
C LEU A 28 -7.00 -5.58 15.15
N THR A 29 -5.86 -6.23 14.93
CA THR A 29 -5.82 -7.54 14.26
C THR A 29 -6.54 -8.61 15.08
N GLN A 30 -6.37 -8.61 16.40
CA GLN A 30 -7.08 -9.53 17.30
C GLN A 30 -8.59 -9.29 17.29
N ASP A 31 -9.01 -8.03 17.23
CA ASP A 31 -10.44 -7.69 17.09
C ASP A 31 -10.98 -8.20 15.75
N PHE A 32 -10.24 -8.01 14.66
CA PHE A 32 -10.62 -8.54 13.35
C PHE A 32 -10.73 -10.06 13.36
N ASP A 33 -9.78 -10.78 13.95
CA ASP A 33 -9.83 -12.24 14.05
C ASP A 33 -11.03 -12.74 14.90
N ARG A 34 -11.50 -11.92 15.85
CA ARG A 34 -12.67 -12.24 16.67
C ARG A 34 -13.99 -12.03 15.93
N PHE A 35 -14.09 -10.97 15.13
CA PHE A 35 -15.36 -10.55 14.53
C PHE A 35 -15.53 -10.99 13.08
N LEU A 36 -14.44 -11.34 12.39
CA LEU A 36 -14.52 -11.80 11.00
C LEU A 36 -14.68 -13.29 10.88
N GLU A 37 -15.31 -13.69 9.78
CA GLU A 37 -15.39 -15.09 9.39
C GLU A 37 -13.98 -15.66 9.21
N PRO A 38 -13.75 -16.93 9.61
CA PRO A 38 -12.48 -17.58 9.38
C PRO A 38 -12.04 -17.45 7.92
N LYS A 39 -10.78 -17.02 7.70
CA LYS A 39 -10.16 -16.75 6.39
C LYS A 39 -10.63 -15.49 5.66
N ALA A 40 -11.48 -14.65 6.24
CA ALA A 40 -11.83 -13.35 5.65
C ALA A 40 -10.67 -12.34 5.71
N TRP A 41 -9.67 -12.59 6.56
CA TRP A 41 -8.46 -11.78 6.75
C TRP A 41 -7.30 -12.71 7.12
N THR A 42 -6.07 -12.35 6.76
CA THR A 42 -4.87 -13.17 7.01
C THR A 42 -4.04 -12.71 8.21
N GLY A 43 -4.49 -11.69 8.94
CA GLY A 43 -3.70 -11.05 9.98
C GLY A 43 -2.76 -9.98 9.42
N TRP A 44 -2.45 -8.97 10.25
CA TRP A 44 -1.19 -8.25 10.11
C TRP A 44 -0.16 -8.90 11.04
N THR A 45 1.02 -9.16 10.51
CA THR A 45 2.16 -9.68 11.28
C THR A 45 3.31 -8.69 11.15
N PRO A 46 3.83 -8.14 12.27
CA PRO A 46 4.99 -7.28 12.20
C PRO A 46 6.22 -8.07 11.74
N THR A 47 6.98 -7.50 10.82
CA THR A 47 8.32 -8.00 10.49
C THR A 47 9.29 -7.46 11.53
N ILE A 48 10.32 -8.24 11.87
CA ILE A 48 11.38 -7.83 12.80
C ILE A 48 12.69 -7.76 12.03
N GLU A 49 13.30 -6.59 12.00
CA GLU A 49 14.60 -6.33 11.39
C GLU A 49 15.49 -5.63 12.42
N ASP A 50 16.72 -6.12 12.63
CA ASP A 50 17.66 -5.58 13.63
C ASP A 50 17.06 -5.36 15.04
N LYS A 51 16.22 -6.31 15.47
CA LYS A 51 15.48 -6.28 16.76
C LYS A 51 14.46 -5.13 16.86
N CYS A 52 14.15 -4.47 15.75
CA CYS A 52 13.13 -3.44 15.67
C CYS A 52 11.94 -3.96 14.87
N CYS A 53 10.73 -3.63 15.34
CA CYS A 53 9.51 -3.86 14.58
C CYS A 53 9.52 -2.97 13.33
N THR A 54 9.14 -3.53 12.19
CA THR A 54 8.93 -2.80 10.94
C THR A 54 7.48 -2.93 10.47
N MET A 55 7.03 -1.93 9.73
CA MET A 55 5.72 -1.91 9.08
C MET A 55 5.91 -1.99 7.57
N ASP A 56 5.46 -3.10 7.00
CA ASP A 56 5.55 -3.36 5.56
C ASP A 56 4.23 -3.02 4.85
N ALA A 57 4.32 -2.16 3.84
CA ALA A 57 3.24 -1.85 2.92
C ALA A 57 3.59 -2.37 1.52
N ASN A 58 2.63 -3.03 0.87
CA ASN A 58 2.82 -3.62 -0.45
C ASN A 58 1.64 -3.28 -1.36
N ASN A 59 1.92 -2.87 -2.59
CA ASN A 59 0.93 -2.84 -3.66
C ASN A 59 1.46 -3.55 -4.91
N ARG A 60 0.58 -4.22 -5.66
CA ARG A 60 0.97 -4.90 -6.90
C ARG A 60 0.87 -3.92 -8.05
N PHE A 61 1.83 -3.95 -8.97
CA PHE A 61 1.70 -3.20 -10.22
C PHE A 61 0.61 -3.77 -11.13
N TYR A 62 0.39 -5.08 -11.08
CA TYR A 62 -0.59 -5.76 -11.93
C TYR A 62 -1.46 -6.74 -11.14
N THR A 63 -2.67 -6.95 -11.65
CA THR A 63 -3.64 -7.92 -11.17
C THR A 63 -4.01 -8.87 -12.30
N LEU A 64 -4.31 -10.14 -12.01
CA LEU A 64 -4.80 -11.06 -13.02
C LEU A 64 -6.16 -10.60 -13.54
N ALA A 65 -6.32 -10.44 -14.86
CA ALA A 65 -7.58 -9.99 -15.45
C ALA A 65 -8.77 -10.87 -15.03
N ARG A 66 -8.59 -12.19 -15.04
CA ARG A 66 -9.62 -13.16 -14.62
C ARG A 66 -10.00 -13.11 -13.15
N SER A 67 -9.19 -12.49 -12.29
CA SER A 67 -9.50 -12.35 -10.86
C SER A 67 -10.37 -11.13 -10.54
N VAL A 68 -10.51 -10.20 -11.49
CA VAL A 68 -11.28 -8.96 -11.35
C VAL A 68 -12.12 -8.71 -12.63
N PRO A 69 -13.16 -9.54 -12.89
CA PRO A 69 -13.96 -9.41 -14.09
C PRO A 69 -14.60 -8.01 -14.21
N GLY A 70 -14.49 -7.39 -15.39
CA GLY A 70 -15.04 -6.06 -15.66
C GLY A 70 -14.19 -4.89 -15.16
N ALA A 71 -13.04 -5.15 -14.51
CA ALA A 71 -12.11 -4.08 -14.16
C ALA A 71 -11.47 -3.49 -15.42
N MET A 72 -11.31 -2.17 -15.43
CA MET A 72 -10.67 -1.44 -16.52
C MET A 72 -9.16 -1.50 -16.36
N ASP A 73 -8.48 -1.88 -17.45
CA ASP A 73 -7.03 -1.73 -17.57
C ASP A 73 -6.71 -0.25 -17.87
N ILE A 74 -6.01 0.39 -16.94
CA ILE A 74 -5.58 1.79 -17.05
C ILE A 74 -4.08 1.83 -17.33
N THR A 75 -3.64 2.89 -18.02
CA THR A 75 -2.22 3.08 -18.30
C THR A 75 -1.47 3.56 -17.06
N PHE A 76 -0.21 3.15 -16.91
CA PHE A 76 0.64 3.69 -15.85
C PHE A 76 0.81 5.20 -16.00
N ALA A 77 0.74 5.92 -14.89
CA ALA A 77 1.10 7.34 -14.86
C ALA A 77 2.55 7.54 -15.34
N LYS A 78 2.81 8.62 -16.08
CA LYS A 78 4.18 8.96 -16.56
C LYS A 78 5.17 9.17 -15.41
N THR A 79 4.68 9.59 -14.25
CA THR A 79 5.47 9.72 -13.02
C THR A 79 6.02 8.36 -12.57
N THR A 80 5.21 7.30 -12.68
CA THR A 80 5.55 5.93 -12.30
C THR A 80 6.32 5.19 -13.39
N ASP A 81 5.89 5.29 -14.66
CA ASP A 81 6.49 4.57 -15.79
C ASP A 81 6.91 5.48 -16.96
N SER A 82 7.79 6.45 -16.67
CA SER A 82 8.30 7.41 -17.66
C SER A 82 8.84 6.82 -18.98
N ARG A 83 9.26 5.54 -18.99
CA ARG A 83 9.87 4.86 -20.14
C ARG A 83 9.03 3.70 -20.69
N GLY A 84 7.85 3.44 -20.13
CA GLY A 84 6.97 2.34 -20.54
C GLY A 84 7.52 0.95 -20.22
N TYR A 85 8.45 0.81 -19.27
CA TYR A 85 9.02 -0.49 -18.92
C TYR A 85 8.02 -1.38 -18.20
N LEU A 86 7.18 -0.80 -17.33
CA LEU A 86 6.13 -1.54 -16.63
C LEU A 86 5.06 -1.96 -17.62
N GLU A 87 4.63 -1.06 -18.49
CA GLU A 87 3.64 -1.37 -19.53
C GLU A 87 4.13 -2.50 -20.45
N ARG A 88 5.39 -2.45 -20.90
CA ARG A 88 5.97 -3.52 -21.74
C ARG A 88 6.21 -4.84 -21.00
N ALA A 89 6.38 -4.81 -19.69
CA ALA A 89 6.56 -6.01 -18.87
C ALA A 89 5.22 -6.67 -18.51
N LYS A 90 4.10 -5.98 -18.73
CA LYS A 90 2.75 -6.49 -18.51
C LYS A 90 2.41 -7.53 -19.59
N ASP A 91 2.20 -8.76 -19.17
CA ASP A 91 1.71 -9.85 -20.02
C ASP A 91 0.19 -9.71 -20.23
N ASN A 92 -0.36 -10.32 -21.29
CA ASN A 92 -1.76 -10.20 -21.70
C ASN A 92 -2.75 -10.70 -20.64
N ASP A 93 -2.28 -11.54 -19.72
CA ASP A 93 -3.06 -12.09 -18.60
C ASP A 93 -3.29 -11.10 -17.45
N PHE A 94 -2.62 -9.95 -17.49
CA PHE A 94 -2.55 -8.98 -16.40
C PHE A 94 -3.03 -7.59 -16.82
N ILE A 95 -3.69 -6.93 -15.88
CA ILE A 95 -4.18 -5.56 -16.03
C ILE A 95 -3.68 -4.69 -14.87
N HIS A 96 -3.46 -3.41 -15.15
CA HIS A 96 -3.20 -2.38 -14.15
C HIS A 96 -4.53 -1.67 -13.86
N THR A 97 -5.00 -1.73 -12.62
CA THR A 97 -6.29 -1.14 -12.22
C THR A 97 -6.08 0.04 -11.28
N ALA A 98 -7.13 0.81 -10.99
CA ALA A 98 -7.07 1.88 -9.99
C ALA A 98 -6.55 1.40 -8.61
N ASN A 99 -6.85 0.14 -8.22
CA ASN A 99 -6.35 -0.44 -6.97
C ASN A 99 -4.85 -0.72 -6.98
N ASN A 100 -4.24 -0.78 -8.17
CA ASN A 100 -2.80 -0.98 -8.34
C ASN A 100 -2.02 0.35 -8.33
N VAL A 101 -2.71 1.49 -8.30
CA VAL A 101 -2.07 2.81 -8.26
C VAL A 101 -1.61 3.11 -6.84
N VAL A 102 -0.37 3.58 -6.72
CA VAL A 102 0.17 4.18 -5.49
C VAL A 102 0.45 5.63 -5.78
N GLU A 103 -0.14 6.50 -4.97
CA GLU A 103 0.00 7.94 -5.11
C GLU A 103 1.13 8.44 -4.20
N TYR A 104 1.95 9.36 -4.72
CA TYR A 104 3.07 9.95 -4.00
C TYR A 104 2.86 11.45 -3.95
N TYR A 105 2.80 12.00 -2.74
CA TYR A 105 2.60 13.42 -2.51
C TYR A 105 3.71 14.01 -1.65
N GLN A 106 4.06 15.26 -1.92
CA GLN A 106 4.91 16.09 -1.07
C GLN A 106 4.14 17.34 -0.66
N TYR A 107 4.35 17.79 0.58
CA TYR A 107 3.84 19.06 1.07
C TYR A 107 4.93 19.79 1.86
N ASP A 108 4.90 21.13 1.86
CA ASP A 108 5.83 21.99 2.59
C ASP A 108 5.11 22.64 3.77
N LYS A 109 5.48 22.27 5.00
CA LYS A 109 4.89 22.83 6.24
C LYS A 109 5.22 24.33 6.44
N GLY A 110 6.18 24.90 5.68
CA GLY A 110 6.76 26.21 5.98
C GLY A 110 6.21 27.42 5.23
N LYS A 111 5.41 27.25 4.16
CA LYS A 111 5.09 28.36 3.24
C LYS A 111 3.69 28.95 3.36
N ASN A 112 2.70 28.18 3.78
CA ASN A 112 1.29 28.60 3.74
C ASN A 112 0.54 28.22 5.03
N LEU A 113 -0.52 28.97 5.34
CA LEU A 113 -1.51 28.62 6.39
C LEU A 113 -2.34 27.37 6.02
N TRP A 114 -2.25 26.91 4.77
CA TRP A 114 -2.97 25.75 4.23
C TRP A 114 -1.97 24.73 3.67
N VAL A 115 -2.21 23.46 3.92
CA VAL A 115 -1.39 22.35 3.42
C VAL A 115 -1.85 21.98 2.01
N GLU A 116 -1.00 22.22 1.01
CA GLU A 116 -1.19 21.73 -0.35
C GLU A 116 -0.33 20.49 -0.57
N TYR A 117 -0.95 19.42 -1.08
CA TYR A 117 -0.28 18.18 -1.44
C TYR A 117 -0.04 18.17 -2.94
N LEU A 118 1.23 18.19 -3.36
CA LEU A 118 1.62 18.13 -4.76
C LEU A 118 2.03 16.71 -5.12
N GLU A 119 1.49 16.17 -6.20
CA GLU A 119 1.91 14.86 -6.72
C GLU A 119 3.38 14.90 -7.13
N VAL A 120 4.15 13.89 -6.72
CA VAL A 120 5.59 13.79 -6.99
C VAL A 120 5.96 12.45 -7.60
N ASN A 121 7.14 12.41 -8.21
CA ASN A 121 7.67 11.17 -8.75
C ASN A 121 7.99 10.19 -7.61
N PRO A 122 7.64 8.89 -7.70
CA PRO A 122 7.98 7.89 -6.70
C PRO A 122 9.47 7.85 -6.31
N ARG A 123 10.37 8.25 -7.22
CA ARG A 123 11.81 8.34 -6.99
C ARG A 123 12.22 9.35 -5.92
N THR A 124 11.33 10.24 -5.49
CA THR A 124 11.59 11.14 -4.36
C THR A 124 11.55 10.40 -3.02
N PHE A 125 10.86 9.25 -2.96
CA PHE A 125 10.77 8.41 -1.78
C PHE A 125 11.92 7.40 -1.77
N VAL A 126 12.93 7.63 -0.93
CA VAL A 126 14.17 6.84 -0.88
C VAL A 126 14.50 6.37 0.53
N ASN A 127 15.32 5.32 0.61
CA ASN A 127 15.83 4.81 1.89
C ASN A 127 16.53 5.92 2.68
N GLY A 128 16.20 6.01 3.97
CA GLY A 128 16.71 7.05 4.88
C GLY A 128 15.84 8.31 4.95
N ASN A 129 14.77 8.43 4.16
CA ASN A 129 13.78 9.48 4.40
C ASN A 129 13.06 9.26 5.73
N ILE A 130 12.90 10.35 6.50
CA ILE A 130 12.03 10.37 7.68
C ILE A 130 10.64 10.79 7.21
N VAL A 131 9.65 9.99 7.53
CA VAL A 131 8.28 10.17 7.05
C VAL A 131 7.28 10.14 8.20
N GLU A 132 6.15 10.80 8.00
CA GLU A 132 4.98 10.65 8.84
C GLU A 132 4.06 9.62 8.17
N ALA A 133 3.66 8.58 8.89
CA ALA A 133 2.82 7.51 8.37
C ALA A 133 1.45 7.51 9.05
N HIS A 134 0.39 7.60 8.26
CA HIS A 134 -0.99 7.47 8.73
C HIS A 134 -1.56 6.15 8.20
N LEU A 135 -2.18 5.38 9.09
CA LEU A 135 -2.76 4.08 8.78
C LEU A 135 -4.28 4.19 8.87
N SER A 136 -4.97 3.73 7.83
CA SER A 136 -6.43 3.73 7.76
C SER A 136 -6.93 2.34 7.39
N PHE A 137 -8.03 1.92 8.01
CA PHE A 137 -8.63 0.61 7.81
C PHE A 137 -10.05 0.79 7.32
N LEU A 138 -10.38 0.12 6.22
CA LEU A 138 -11.74 0.03 5.71
C LEU A 138 -12.12 -1.43 5.61
N MET A 139 -13.24 -1.78 6.22
CA MET A 139 -13.84 -3.09 6.10
C MET A 139 -15.11 -3.01 5.28
N VAL A 140 -15.19 -3.81 4.22
CA VAL A 140 -16.36 -3.86 3.34
C VAL A 140 -16.90 -5.28 3.32
N LYS A 141 -18.16 -5.44 3.74
CA LYS A 141 -18.87 -6.72 3.59
C LYS A 141 -19.22 -6.93 2.13
N LEU A 142 -18.64 -7.96 1.52
CA LEU A 142 -19.01 -8.35 0.16
C LEU A 142 -20.34 -9.12 0.22
N SER A 143 -21.43 -8.51 -0.24
CA SER A 143 -22.69 -9.22 -0.47
C SER A 143 -22.61 -9.96 -1.80
N THR A 144 -22.29 -11.25 -1.76
CA THR A 144 -22.51 -12.14 -2.90
C THR A 144 -24.00 -12.48 -2.96
N LYS A 145 -24.80 -11.62 -3.60
CA LYS A 145 -26.09 -12.09 -4.14
C LYS A 145 -25.77 -13.04 -5.30
N ARG A 146 -25.82 -14.35 -5.04
CA ARG A 146 -25.96 -15.36 -6.09
C ARG A 146 -27.36 -15.19 -6.69
N TRP A 147 -27.41 -14.82 -7.97
CA TRP A 147 -28.59 -14.97 -8.81
C TRP A 147 -28.48 -16.30 -9.53
#